data_AF-X1HUW3-F1
#
_entry.id   AF-X1HUW3-F1
#
_cell.length_a   1.000
_cell.length_b   1.000
_cell.length_c   1.000
_cell.angle_alpha   90.00
_cell.angle_beta   90.00
_cell.angle_gamma   90.00
#
_symmetry.space_group_name_H-M   'P 1'
#
loop_
_entity.id
_entity.type
_entity.pdbx_description
1 polymer ?
#
loop_
_entity_poly.entity_id
_entity_poly.type
_entity_poly.pdbx_seq_one_letter_code
_entity_poly.pdbx_strand_id
1 'polypeptide(L)'
;YLGKKWGTPDVVGVYKASRRAIIQFQPEIISAEIKTNPSEPITAFGQAIAYRLFSSKVYLVEPTTMSKEDQDRIEALCVLFGIGLILFDLNTENPNFNIRVRAQRYNPDMFYVNDIADKLYSVRRDVFDRLF
;
A
#
# COMPACT_ATOMS: atom_id res chain seq x y z
N TYR A 1 8.71 12.82 -0.90
CA TYR A 1 8.26 14.03 -0.17
C TYR A 1 7.79 13.74 1.28
N LEU A 2 7.97 12.52 1.85
CA LEU A 2 7.70 12.20 3.27
C LEU A 2 8.90 11.57 4.04
N GLY A 3 10.08 11.45 3.42
CA GLY A 3 11.28 10.78 3.96
C GLY A 3 11.95 9.88 2.91
N LYS A 4 13.15 9.31 3.19
CA LYS A 4 13.98 8.46 2.28
C LYS A 4 13.17 7.41 1.51
N LYS A 5 13.73 6.86 0.41
CA LYS A 5 13.27 5.83 -0.58
C LYS A 5 12.17 4.80 -0.21
N TRP A 6 11.80 4.66 1.06
CA TRP A 6 10.97 3.61 1.67
C TRP A 6 9.81 4.16 2.53
N GLY A 7 9.54 5.48 2.50
CA GLY A 7 8.54 6.13 3.37
C GLY A 7 7.47 6.93 2.65
N THR A 8 7.28 6.76 1.34
CA THR A 8 6.27 7.48 0.56
C THR A 8 5.58 6.51 -0.40
N PRO A 9 4.51 5.84 0.03
CA PRO A 9 3.71 5.01 -0.87
C PRO A 9 3.10 5.86 -2.00
N ASP A 10 2.91 5.23 -3.17
CA ASP A 10 2.26 5.88 -4.31
C ASP A 10 0.78 6.19 -4.04
N VAL A 11 0.12 5.32 -3.26
CA VAL A 11 -1.29 5.48 -2.87
C VAL A 11 -1.44 5.29 -1.37
N VAL A 12 -2.18 6.20 -0.74
CA VAL A 12 -2.63 6.09 0.65
C VAL A 12 -4.14 6.26 0.71
N GLY A 13 -4.80 5.35 1.42
CA GLY A 13 -6.19 5.44 1.80
C GLY A 13 -6.36 5.29 3.31
N VAL A 14 -7.45 5.83 3.85
CA VAL A 14 -7.81 5.65 5.26
C VAL A 14 -9.20 5.02 5.31
N TYR A 15 -9.27 3.80 5.84
CA TYR A 15 -10.53 3.13 6.11
C TYR A 15 -11.01 3.54 7.50
N LYS A 16 -12.08 4.34 7.56
CA LYS A 16 -12.63 4.86 8.81
C LYS A 16 -14.15 4.78 8.82
N ALA A 17 -14.72 4.73 10.02
CA ALA A 17 -16.16 4.80 10.19
C ALA A 17 -16.67 6.16 9.69
N SER A 18 -17.85 6.15 9.08
CA SER A 18 -18.56 7.40 8.79
C SER A 18 -18.92 8.11 10.11
N ARG A 19 -18.90 9.44 10.10
CA ARG A 19 -19.31 10.25 11.27
C ARG A 19 -20.75 9.97 11.72
N ARG A 20 -21.59 9.43 10.84
CA ARG A 20 -22.99 9.05 11.13
C ARG A 20 -23.16 7.57 11.50
N ALA A 21 -22.10 6.77 11.46
CA ALA A 21 -22.20 5.35 11.78
C ALA A 21 -22.48 5.15 13.27
N ILE A 22 -23.43 4.27 13.59
CA ILE A 22 -23.73 3.91 14.99
C ILE A 22 -22.54 3.16 15.61
N ILE A 23 -21.94 2.25 14.83
CA ILE A 23 -20.75 1.51 15.24
C ILE A 23 -19.52 2.25 14.72
N GLN A 24 -18.69 2.72 15.64
CA GLN A 24 -17.41 3.35 15.35
C GLN A 24 -16.27 2.32 15.43
N PHE A 25 -15.23 2.50 14.61
CA PHE A 25 -14.03 1.68 14.62
C PHE A 25 -12.80 2.54 14.39
N GLN A 26 -11.64 2.05 14.84
CA GLN A 26 -10.38 2.78 14.69
C GLN A 26 -10.02 2.95 13.20
N PRO A 27 -9.67 4.16 12.76
CA PRO A 27 -9.19 4.40 11.40
C PRO A 27 -7.97 3.53 11.09
N GLU A 28 -7.92 3.02 9.87
CA GLU A 28 -6.82 2.20 9.37
C GLU A 28 -6.19 2.83 8.14
N ILE A 29 -4.86 2.98 8.16
CA ILE A 29 -4.12 3.38 6.98
C ILE A 29 -3.93 2.16 6.08
N ILE A 30 -4.27 2.32 4.81
CA ILE A 30 -4.04 1.34 3.75
C ILE A 30 -3.10 1.99 2.73
N SER A 31 -2.02 1.31 2.39
CA SER A 31 -1.04 1.83 1.43
C SER A 31 -0.87 0.89 0.25
N ALA A 32 -0.48 1.45 -0.90
CA ALA A 32 -0.04 0.66 -2.04
C ALA A 32 1.22 1.25 -2.69
N GLU A 33 2.10 0.36 -3.13
CA GLU A 33 3.22 0.67 -4.03
C GLU A 33 2.87 0.18 -5.44
N ILE A 34 3.05 1.02 -6.45
CA ILE A 34 2.71 0.70 -7.84
C ILE A 34 3.98 0.75 -8.68
N LYS A 35 4.28 -0.36 -9.36
CA LYS A 35 5.36 -0.43 -10.34
C LYS A 35 4.80 -0.54 -11.75
N THR A 36 5.40 0.19 -12.67
CA THR A 36 5.11 0.11 -14.11
C THR A 36 6.22 -0.61 -14.89
N ASN A 37 7.36 -0.85 -14.26
CA ASN A 37 8.50 -1.55 -14.85
C ASN A 37 8.77 -2.86 -14.07
N PRO A 38 8.74 -4.04 -14.73
CA PRO A 38 8.93 -5.33 -14.08
C PRO A 38 10.39 -5.67 -13.68
N SER A 39 11.36 -4.78 -13.84
CA SER A 39 12.78 -5.11 -13.66
C SER A 39 13.25 -5.40 -12.21
N GLU A 40 12.54 -4.93 -11.18
CA GLU A 40 13.03 -4.99 -9.79
C GLU A 40 11.96 -5.39 -8.74
N PRO A 41 11.33 -6.57 -8.88
CA PRO A 41 10.21 -6.99 -8.03
C PRO A 41 10.58 -7.08 -6.54
N ILE A 42 11.82 -7.47 -6.22
CA ILE A 42 12.27 -7.60 -4.83
C ILE A 42 12.48 -6.24 -4.16
N THR A 43 12.98 -5.24 -4.91
CA THR A 43 13.08 -3.87 -4.40
C THR A 43 11.69 -3.31 -4.12
N ALA A 44 10.76 -3.53 -5.05
CA ALA A 44 9.37 -3.11 -4.91
C ALA A 44 8.70 -3.76 -3.68
N PHE A 45 8.90 -5.06 -3.49
CA PHE A 45 8.48 -5.75 -2.27
C PHE A 45 9.02 -5.11 -1.00
N GLY A 46 10.33 -4.82 -0.99
CA GLY A 46 11.00 -4.19 0.13
C GLY A 46 10.35 -2.84 0.50
N GLN A 47 10.03 -2.03 -0.50
CA GLN A 47 9.37 -0.75 -0.29
C GLN A 47 7.97 -0.96 0.30
N ALA A 48 7.19 -1.88 -0.27
CA ALA A 48 5.85 -2.20 0.22
C ALA A 48 5.89 -2.70 1.68
N ILE A 49 6.72 -3.70 2.00
CA ILE A 49 6.75 -4.27 3.35
C ILE A 49 7.13 -3.24 4.43
N ALA A 50 7.95 -2.25 4.10
CA ALA A 50 8.30 -1.16 5.02
C ALA A 50 7.06 -0.34 5.46
N TYR A 51 6.03 -0.25 4.62
CA TYR A 51 4.79 0.49 4.95
C TYR A 51 3.98 -0.16 6.06
N ARG A 52 4.23 -1.43 6.41
CA ARG A 52 3.62 -2.08 7.58
C ARG A 52 3.95 -1.39 8.91
N LEU A 53 5.00 -0.56 8.93
CA LEU A 53 5.32 0.28 10.09
C LEU A 53 4.14 1.20 10.47
N PHE A 54 3.41 1.71 9.47
CA PHE A 54 2.33 2.69 9.68
C PHE A 54 0.99 2.29 9.03
N SER A 55 0.94 1.21 8.23
CA SER A 55 -0.28 0.78 7.53
C SER A 55 -0.81 -0.55 8.06
N SER A 56 -2.12 -0.63 8.27
CA SER A 56 -2.80 -1.86 8.66
C SER A 56 -2.92 -2.85 7.50
N LYS A 57 -2.94 -2.36 6.25
CA LYS A 57 -2.90 -3.19 5.05
C LYS A 57 -1.98 -2.55 4.02
N VAL A 58 -1.22 -3.39 3.32
CA VAL A 58 -0.32 -2.95 2.26
C VAL A 58 -0.56 -3.79 1.03
N TYR A 59 -0.58 -3.13 -0.13
CA TYR A 59 -0.61 -3.77 -1.43
C TYR A 59 0.65 -3.44 -2.24
N LEU A 60 1.15 -4.44 -2.94
CA LEU A 60 2.09 -4.29 -4.04
C LEU A 60 1.33 -4.48 -5.34
N VAL A 61 1.50 -3.56 -6.29
CA VAL A 61 0.82 -3.55 -7.58
C VAL A 61 1.87 -3.63 -8.69
N GLU A 62 1.86 -4.72 -9.45
CA GLU A 62 2.90 -5.06 -10.44
C GLU A 62 2.28 -5.34 -11.81
N PRO A 63 3.00 -5.07 -12.92
CA PRO A 63 2.44 -5.28 -14.25
C PRO A 63 2.41 -6.77 -14.61
N THR A 64 1.40 -7.19 -15.38
CA THR A 64 1.26 -8.56 -15.90
C THR A 64 2.39 -8.97 -16.85
N THR A 65 3.18 -8.01 -17.34
CA THR A 65 4.35 -8.21 -18.20
C THR A 65 5.58 -8.75 -17.46
N MET A 66 5.53 -8.84 -16.13
CA MET A 66 6.57 -9.47 -15.32
C MET A 66 6.77 -10.95 -15.70
N SER A 67 8.00 -11.45 -15.62
CA SER A 67 8.29 -12.86 -15.88
C SER A 67 7.48 -13.77 -14.95
N LYS A 68 7.11 -14.98 -15.42
CA LYS A 68 6.33 -15.91 -14.60
C LYS A 68 7.08 -16.32 -13.32
N GLU A 69 8.39 -16.50 -13.42
CA GLU A 69 9.26 -16.81 -12.28
C GLU A 69 9.24 -15.70 -11.21
N ASP A 70 9.36 -14.44 -11.65
CA ASP A 70 9.30 -13.30 -10.74
C ASP A 70 7.90 -13.14 -10.12
N GLN A 71 6.84 -13.35 -10.90
CA GLN A 71 5.46 -13.34 -10.41
C GLN A 71 5.24 -14.40 -9.32
N ASP A 72 5.72 -15.63 -9.52
CA ASP A 72 5.56 -16.71 -8.55
C ASP A 72 6.39 -16.44 -7.29
N ARG A 73 7.60 -15.89 -7.45
CA ARG A 73 8.47 -15.49 -6.33
C ARG A 73 7.86 -14.36 -5.50
N ILE A 74 7.33 -13.32 -6.13
CA ILE A 74 6.72 -12.19 -5.42
C ILE A 74 5.39 -12.61 -4.78
N GLU A 75 4.59 -13.44 -5.44
CA GLU A 75 3.35 -14.00 -4.88
C GLU A 75 3.65 -14.80 -3.59
N ALA A 76 4.69 -15.63 -3.60
CA ALA A 76 5.14 -16.37 -2.42
C ALA A 76 5.56 -15.43 -1.26
N LEU A 77 6.33 -14.38 -1.55
CA LEU A 77 6.71 -13.38 -0.53
C LEU A 77 5.49 -12.63 0.02
N CYS A 78 4.57 -12.22 -0.85
CA CYS A 78 3.33 -11.56 -0.46
C CYS A 78 2.48 -12.43 0.46
N VAL A 79 2.33 -13.73 0.15
CA VAL A 79 1.64 -14.69 1.02
C VAL A 79 2.35 -14.82 2.37
N LEU A 80 3.67 -15.03 2.37
CA LEU A 80 4.45 -15.25 3.59
C LEU A 80 4.40 -14.07 4.57
N PHE A 81 4.42 -12.85 4.04
CA PHE A 81 4.46 -11.62 4.84
C PHE A 81 3.11 -10.89 4.94
N GLY A 82 2.04 -11.46 4.38
CA GLY A 82 0.70 -10.90 4.43
C GLY A 82 0.50 -9.62 3.62
N ILE A 83 1.34 -9.36 2.63
CA ILE A 83 1.22 -8.22 1.71
C ILE A 83 0.25 -8.60 0.59
N GLY A 84 -0.68 -7.72 0.24
CA GLY A 84 -1.57 -7.95 -0.90
C GLY A 84 -0.80 -7.81 -2.21
N LEU A 85 -1.12 -8.63 -3.20
CA LEU A 85 -0.55 -8.56 -4.55
C LEU A 85 -1.67 -8.34 -5.55
N ILE A 86 -1.52 -7.31 -6.36
CA ILE A 86 -2.42 -6.99 -7.47
C ILE A 86 -1.59 -6.97 -8.75
N LEU A 87 -2.05 -7.68 -9.77
CA LEU A 87 -1.48 -7.57 -11.12
C LEU A 87 -2.36 -6.66 -11.98
N PHE A 88 -1.75 -5.94 -12.92
CA PHE A 88 -2.47 -5.08 -13.84
C PHE A 88 -1.82 -5.04 -15.23
N ASP A 89 -2.60 -4.73 -16.24
CA ASP A 89 -2.11 -4.48 -17.60
C ASP A 89 -1.63 -3.04 -17.74
N LEU A 90 -0.55 -2.82 -18.49
CA LEU A 90 0.00 -1.48 -18.79
C LEU A 90 -0.87 -0.63 -19.74
N ASN A 91 -2.16 -0.93 -19.82
CA ASN A 91 -3.16 -0.16 -20.54
C ASN A 91 -3.85 0.81 -19.56
N THR A 92 -3.64 2.11 -19.75
CA THR A 92 -4.18 3.15 -18.87
C THR A 92 -5.70 3.29 -18.94
N GLU A 93 -6.32 2.93 -20.06
CA GLU A 93 -7.77 2.98 -20.22
C GLU A 93 -8.47 1.77 -19.60
N ASN A 94 -7.85 0.59 -19.74
CA ASN A 94 -8.36 -0.65 -19.17
C ASN A 94 -7.23 -1.49 -18.53
N PRO A 95 -6.85 -1.17 -17.28
CA PRO A 95 -5.74 -1.82 -16.59
C PRO A 95 -6.04 -3.23 -16.06
N ASN A 96 -7.27 -3.74 -16.18
CA ASN A 96 -7.65 -5.11 -15.80
C ASN A 96 -7.07 -5.61 -14.46
N PHE A 97 -7.26 -4.86 -13.37
CA PHE A 97 -6.70 -5.22 -12.06
C PHE A 97 -7.14 -6.62 -11.60
N ASN A 98 -6.19 -7.47 -11.22
CA ASN A 98 -6.42 -8.82 -10.71
C ASN A 98 -5.76 -9.01 -9.33
N ILE A 99 -6.57 -9.30 -8.31
CA ILE A 99 -6.06 -9.56 -6.96
C ILE A 99 -5.57 -11.01 -6.90
N ARG A 100 -4.25 -11.18 -6.77
CA ARG A 100 -3.58 -12.48 -6.59
C ARG A 100 -3.54 -12.89 -5.12
N VAL A 101 -3.20 -11.93 -4.25
CA VAL A 101 -3.12 -12.13 -2.81
C VAL A 101 -3.89 -11.02 -2.11
N ARG A 102 -4.77 -11.38 -1.16
CA ARG A 102 -5.45 -10.39 -0.32
C ARG A 102 -4.53 -10.00 0.84
N ALA A 103 -4.37 -8.69 1.06
CA ALA A 103 -3.57 -8.18 2.17
C ALA A 103 -4.15 -8.64 3.52
N GLN A 104 -3.29 -9.14 4.38
CA GLN A 104 -3.64 -9.43 5.77
C GLN A 104 -3.64 -8.14 6.58
N ARG A 105 -4.49 -8.10 7.60
CA ARG A 105 -4.55 -6.96 8.53
C ARG A 105 -3.39 -7.07 9.52
N TYR A 106 -2.67 -5.98 9.69
CA TYR A 106 -1.58 -5.82 10.66
C TYR A 106 -1.90 -4.69 11.64
N ASN A 107 -1.33 -4.74 12.84
CA ASN A 107 -1.42 -3.65 13.80
C ASN A 107 -0.12 -2.82 13.71
N PRO A 108 -0.14 -1.65 13.05
CA PRO A 108 1.05 -0.82 12.91
C PRO A 108 1.47 -0.20 14.24
N ASP A 109 2.71 0.27 14.30
CA ASP A 109 3.22 0.98 15.47
C ASP A 109 2.75 2.44 15.43
N MET A 110 2.08 2.86 16.50
CA MET A 110 1.46 4.19 16.59
C MET A 110 2.46 5.34 16.50
N PHE A 111 3.73 5.12 16.82
CA PHE A 111 4.76 6.13 16.58
C PHE A 111 4.86 6.47 15.09
N TYR A 112 4.99 5.45 14.22
CA TYR A 112 5.10 5.67 12.78
C TYR A 112 3.78 6.10 12.15
N VAL A 113 2.63 5.68 12.69
CA VAL A 113 1.31 6.17 12.28
C VAL A 113 1.18 7.68 12.50
N ASN A 114 1.58 8.17 13.68
CA ASN A 114 1.54 9.62 13.95
C ASN A 114 2.58 10.38 13.12
N ASP A 115 3.79 9.85 12.97
CA ASP A 115 4.84 10.49 12.16
C ASP A 115 4.40 10.69 10.70
N ILE A 116 3.77 9.69 10.07
CA ILE A 116 3.28 9.84 8.70
C ILE A 116 2.09 10.80 8.60
N ALA A 117 1.20 10.79 9.59
CA ALA A 117 0.04 11.68 9.66
C ALA A 117 0.48 13.16 9.82
N ASP A 118 1.41 13.44 10.73
CA ASP A 118 1.96 14.77 10.98
C ASP A 118 2.69 15.32 9.74
N LYS A 119 3.46 14.47 9.06
CA LYS A 119 4.11 14.84 7.80
C LYS A 119 3.09 15.13 6.70
N LEU A 120 2.05 14.32 6.57
CA LEU A 120 1.00 14.54 5.59
C LEU A 120 0.25 15.84 5.87
N TYR A 121 -0.09 16.11 7.14
CA TYR A 121 -0.72 17.36 7.57
C TYR A 121 0.14 18.59 7.23
N SER A 122 1.46 18.48 7.47
CA SER A 122 2.40 19.57 7.24
C SER A 122 2.67 19.86 5.75
N VAL A 123 2.70 18.83 4.90
CA VAL A 123 3.10 18.96 3.48
C VAL A 123 1.89 19.04 2.55
N ARG A 124 0.81 18.30 2.83
CA ARG A 124 -0.39 18.16 1.98
C ARG A 124 -1.64 18.13 2.84
N ARG A 125 -1.91 19.25 3.50
CA ARG A 125 -3.10 19.44 4.35
C ARG A 125 -4.41 19.11 3.61
N ASP A 126 -4.48 19.44 2.33
CA ASP A 126 -5.62 19.11 1.46
C ASP A 126 -5.88 17.59 1.36
N VAL A 127 -4.82 16.78 1.30
CA VAL A 127 -4.93 15.32 1.27
C VAL A 127 -5.22 14.78 2.66
N PHE A 128 -4.57 15.35 3.69
CA PHE A 128 -4.82 14.99 5.08
C PHE A 128 -6.30 15.14 5.45
N ASP A 129 -6.89 16.32 5.21
CA ASP A 129 -8.28 16.62 5.56
C ASP A 129 -9.29 15.75 4.79
N ARG A 130 -8.90 15.23 3.61
CA ARG A 130 -9.70 14.26 2.85
C ARG A 130 -9.63 12.85 3.44
N LEU A 131 -8.47 12.47 3.98
CA LEU A 131 -8.20 11.12 4.49
C LEU A 131 -8.60 10.95 5.96
N PHE A 132 -8.33 11.93 6.83
CA PHE A 132 -8.58 11.89 8.28
C PHE A 132 -9.78 12.75 8.69
#